data_AF-W2SKJ4-F1
#
_entry.id   AF-W2SKJ4-F1
#
_cell.length_a   1.000
_cell.length_b   1.000
_cell.length_c   1.000
_cell.angle_alpha   90.00
_cell.angle_beta   90.00
_cell.angle_gamma   90.00
#
_symmetry.space_group_name_H-M   'P 1'
#
loop_
_entity.id
_entity.type
_entity.pdbx_description
1 polymer ?
#
loop_
_entity_poly.entity_id
_entity_poly.type
_entity_poly.pdbx_seq_one_letter_code
_entity_poly.pdbx_strand_id
1 'polypeptide(L)'
;MDRMVAVEDIVEGSTVLVIWNDRHNAYMLFSSSTYSHFVKESSVRRLGLATTLPNVPRRNWILGKVSHLDLCIIRKADNRYRLPVDTRVYRVDVEPLEGRIPRADRTST
;
A
#
# COMPACT_ATOMS: atom_id res chain seq x y z
N MET A 1 -19.92 13.14 2.95
CA MET A 1 -19.07 12.34 3.86
C MET A 1 -17.65 12.55 3.40
N ASP A 2 -16.93 13.41 4.11
CA ASP A 2 -15.53 13.71 3.78
C ASP A 2 -14.68 12.49 4.13
N ARG A 3 -13.92 12.00 3.16
CA ARG A 3 -12.95 10.92 3.37
C ARG A 3 -11.60 11.56 3.65
N MET A 4 -11.19 11.54 4.91
CA MET A 4 -9.87 12.02 5.32
C MET A 4 -8.80 10.96 5.02
N VAL A 5 -7.62 11.41 4.60
CA VAL A 5 -6.46 10.56 4.39
C VAL A 5 -5.50 10.80 5.55
N ALA A 6 -5.17 9.74 6.29
CA ALA A 6 -4.18 9.80 7.34
C ALA A 6 -2.77 9.84 6.72
N VAL A 7 -1.97 10.81 7.14
CA VAL A 7 -0.55 10.97 6.79
C VAL A 7 0.37 10.79 8.01
N GLU A 8 -0.18 10.96 9.20
CA GLU A 8 0.43 10.69 10.51
C GLU A 8 -0.48 9.75 11.31
N ASP A 9 0.08 9.16 12.37
CA ASP A 9 -0.63 8.24 13.27
C ASP A 9 -1.46 7.19 12.54
N ILE A 10 -0.85 6.58 11.51
CA ILE A 10 -1.49 5.57 10.69
C ILE A 10 -1.70 4.32 11.55
N VAL A 11 -2.98 4.02 11.80
CA VAL A 11 -3.44 2.87 12.55
C VAL A 11 -4.34 1.99 11.69
N GLU A 12 -4.71 0.83 12.21
CA GLU A 12 -5.70 -0.03 11.57
C GLU A 12 -7.03 0.70 11.42
N GLY A 13 -7.63 0.58 10.24
CA GLY A 13 -8.83 1.30 9.85
C GLY A 13 -8.60 2.68 9.22
N SER A 14 -7.40 3.24 9.29
CA SER A 14 -7.09 4.52 8.66
C SER A 14 -7.20 4.42 7.13
N THR A 15 -7.79 5.45 6.52
CA THR A 15 -7.75 5.63 5.07
C THR A 15 -6.41 6.25 4.70
N VAL A 16 -5.71 5.65 3.75
CA VAL A 16 -4.32 5.99 3.41
C VAL A 16 -4.13 6.10 1.90
N LEU A 17 -3.13 6.89 1.50
CA LEU A 17 -2.68 6.97 0.13
C LEU A 17 -1.50 6.02 -0.09
N VAL A 18 -1.70 5.01 -0.93
CA VAL A 18 -0.65 4.10 -1.38
C VAL A 18 -0.02 4.69 -2.62
N ILE A 19 1.30 4.81 -2.63
CA ILE A 19 2.10 5.35 -3.73
C ILE A 19 3.22 4.40 -4.15
N TRP A 20 3.53 4.39 -5.43
CA TRP A 20 4.71 3.73 -5.96
C TRP A 20 5.97 4.55 -5.64
N ASN A 21 7.02 3.88 -5.15
CA ASN A 21 8.31 4.51 -4.88
C ASN A 21 9.41 3.84 -5.74
N ASP A 22 10.00 4.60 -6.67
CA ASP A 22 11.02 4.10 -7.59
C ASP A 22 12.35 3.74 -6.90
N ARG A 23 12.73 4.46 -5.84
CA ARG A 23 13.98 4.19 -5.10
C ARG A 23 13.95 2.80 -4.48
N HIS A 24 12.83 2.46 -3.86
CA HIS A 24 12.62 1.17 -3.20
C HIS A 24 12.00 0.12 -4.11
N ASN A 25 11.55 0.49 -5.32
CA ASN A 25 10.85 -0.38 -6.26
C ASN A 25 9.66 -1.12 -5.60
N ALA A 26 8.90 -0.39 -4.79
CA ALA A 26 7.83 -0.93 -3.96
C ALA A 26 6.69 0.08 -3.75
N TYR A 27 5.49 -0.42 -3.48
CA TYR A 27 4.40 0.41 -3.00
C TYR A 27 4.55 0.71 -1.51
N MET A 28 4.34 1.96 -1.14
CA MET A 28 4.48 2.49 0.20
C MET A 28 3.28 3.36 0.56
N LEU A 29 3.04 3.59 1.84
CA LEU A 29 2.10 4.62 2.26
C LEU A 29 2.75 6.00 2.18
N PHE A 30 2.00 6.99 1.70
CA PHE A 30 2.36 8.38 1.88
C PHE A 30 2.17 8.76 3.35
N SER A 31 3.27 9.03 4.04
CA SER A 31 3.28 9.39 5.45
C SER A 31 4.40 10.39 5.74
N SER A 32 4.18 11.29 6.70
CA SER A 32 5.21 12.14 7.29
C SER A 32 5.89 11.51 8.52
N SER A 33 5.56 10.26 8.84
CA SER A 33 6.22 9.50 9.91
C SER A 33 7.71 9.30 9.64
N THR A 34 8.50 9.20 10.71
CA THR A 34 9.92 8.81 10.65
C THR A 34 10.14 7.41 10.11
N TYR A 35 9.11 6.55 10.15
CA TYR A 35 9.20 5.16 9.70
C TYR A 35 8.63 5.00 8.29
N SER A 36 9.34 4.22 7.47
CA SER A 36 8.87 3.79 6.16
C SER A 36 7.77 2.73 6.28
N HIS A 37 6.66 2.92 5.58
CA HIS A 37 5.51 2.03 5.57
C HIS A 37 5.41 1.29 4.22
N PHE A 38 5.85 0.04 4.16
CA PHE A 38 5.83 -0.78 2.95
C PHE A 38 4.54 -1.59 2.84
N VAL A 39 3.85 -1.47 1.71
CA VAL A 39 2.66 -2.28 1.44
C VAL A 39 3.07 -3.71 1.09
N LYS A 40 2.42 -4.69 1.71
CA LYS A 40 2.69 -6.11 1.42
C LYS A 40 2.23 -6.45 -0.01
N GLU A 41 2.95 -7.36 -0.64
CA GLU A 41 2.69 -7.78 -2.03
C GLU A 41 1.30 -8.41 -2.21
N SER A 42 0.80 -9.10 -1.17
CA SER A 42 -0.58 -9.59 -1.08
C SER A 42 -1.60 -8.47 -1.30
N SER A 43 -1.42 -7.33 -0.61
CA SER A 43 -2.28 -6.15 -0.76
C SER A 43 -2.09 -5.46 -2.10
N VAL A 44 -0.88 -5.39 -2.63
CA VAL A 44 -0.62 -4.84 -3.97
C VAL A 44 -1.43 -5.61 -5.04
N ARG A 45 -1.44 -6.95 -4.97
CA ARG A 45 -2.27 -7.78 -5.84
C ARG A 45 -3.76 -7.52 -5.63
N ARG A 46 -4.21 -7.49 -4.37
CA ARG A 46 -5.62 -7.25 -4.00
C ARG A 46 -6.13 -5.89 -4.49
N LEU A 47 -5.28 -4.87 -4.50
CA LEU A 47 -5.58 -3.53 -4.98
C LEU A 47 -5.51 -3.38 -6.51
N GLY A 48 -5.15 -4.45 -7.24
CA GLY A 48 -4.97 -4.41 -8.69
C GLY A 48 -3.79 -3.54 -9.15
N LEU A 49 -2.78 -3.38 -8.29
CA LEU A 49 -1.59 -2.56 -8.55
C LEU A 49 -0.43 -3.34 -9.17
N ALA A 50 -0.54 -4.67 -9.19
CA ALA A 50 0.46 -5.55 -9.76
C ALA A 50 0.46 -5.39 -11.29
N THR A 51 1.52 -4.78 -11.83
CA THR A 51 1.78 -4.75 -13.27
C THR A 51 2.38 -6.08 -13.70
N THR A 52 1.53 -7.06 -13.99
CA THR A 52 1.95 -8.37 -14.51
C THR A 52 2.00 -8.43 -16.03
N LEU A 53 1.43 -7.43 -16.71
CA LEU A 53 1.30 -7.41 -18.16
C LEU A 53 2.25 -6.38 -18.80
N PRO A 54 3.05 -6.78 -19.80
CA PRO A 54 3.77 -5.82 -20.63
C PRO A 54 2.75 -4.89 -21.31
N ASN A 55 3.05 -3.59 -21.36
CA ASN A 55 2.21 -2.52 -21.94
C ASN A 55 1.04 -2.01 -21.10
N VAL A 56 0.83 -2.47 -19.85
CA VAL A 56 -0.11 -1.80 -18.95
C VAL A 56 0.63 -0.75 -18.12
N PRO A 57 0.27 0.55 -18.24
CA PRO A 57 0.91 1.59 -17.45
C PRO A 57 0.69 1.32 -15.96
N ARG A 58 1.77 1.36 -15.18
CA ARG A 58 1.72 1.16 -13.74
C ARG A 58 0.85 2.22 -13.09
N ARG A 59 -0.08 1.79 -12.25
CA ARG A 59 -0.88 2.72 -11.45
C ARG A 59 -0.04 3.25 -10.30
N ASN A 60 0.42 4.50 -10.42
CA ASN A 60 1.34 5.10 -9.44
C ASN A 60 0.74 5.29 -8.04
N TRP A 61 -0.59 5.39 -7.92
CA TRP A 61 -1.22 5.60 -6.62
C TRP A 61 -2.65 5.06 -6.54
N ILE A 62 -3.08 4.73 -5.32
CA ILE A 62 -4.45 4.36 -5.00
C ILE A 62 -4.77 4.71 -3.53
N LEU A 63 -6.04 4.98 -3.24
CA LEU A 63 -6.53 5.05 -1.87
C LEU A 63 -6.93 3.64 -1.37
N GLY A 64 -6.60 3.35 -0.12
CA GLY A 64 -6.96 2.11 0.54
C GLY A 64 -7.22 2.31 2.03
N LYS A 65 -7.67 1.26 2.70
CA LYS A 65 -7.85 1.21 4.15
C LYS A 65 -6.81 0.28 4.75
N VAL A 66 -6.12 0.72 5.79
CA VAL A 66 -5.17 -0.14 6.50
C VAL A 66 -5.95 -1.23 7.23
N SER A 67 -5.59 -2.49 7.01
CA SER A 67 -6.16 -3.62 7.73
C SER A 67 -5.24 -4.16 8.82
N HIS A 68 -3.92 -4.09 8.62
CA HIS A 68 -2.94 -4.54 9.62
C HIS A 68 -1.60 -3.83 9.45
N LEU A 69 -0.92 -3.52 10.57
CA LEU A 69 0.43 -2.97 10.61
C LEU A 69 1.40 -3.90 11.38
N ASP A 70 2.53 -4.25 10.80
CA ASP A 70 3.61 -5.01 11.46
C ASP A 70 4.89 -4.18 11.57
N LEU A 71 5.38 -3.95 12.78
CA LEU A 71 6.71 -3.36 12.98
C LEU A 71 7.78 -4.44 12.77
N CYS A 72 8.64 -4.22 11.78
CA CYS A 72 9.70 -5.14 11.37
C CYS A 72 11.07 -4.48 11.46
N ILE A 73 12.11 -5.30 11.65
CA ILE A 73 13.51 -4.88 11.61
C ILE A 73 14.20 -5.56 10.43
N ILE A 74 14.95 -4.79 9.65
CA ILE A 74 15.74 -5.33 8.54
C ILE A 74 16.95 -6.08 9.11
N ARG A 75 17.01 -7.40 8.84
CA ARG A 75 18.09 -8.27 9.34
C ARG A 75 19.15 -8.61 8.30
N LYS A 76 18.87 -8.35 7.02
CA LYS A 76 19.74 -8.71 5.88
C LYS A 76 20.22 -7.45 5.17
N ALA A 77 21.53 -7.36 4.89
CA ALA A 77 22.12 -6.24 4.18
C ALA A 77 21.60 -6.15 2.74
N ASP A 78 21.54 -7.29 2.03
CA ASP A 78 20.83 -7.39 0.76
C ASP A 78 19.36 -7.73 1.02
N ASN A 79 18.51 -6.70 0.97
CA ASN A 79 17.07 -6.84 1.16
C ASN A 79 16.32 -6.12 0.05
N ARG A 80 15.11 -6.63 -0.23
CA ARG A 80 14.21 -6.09 -1.27
C ARG A 80 13.84 -4.62 -1.11
N TYR A 81 14.05 -4.04 0.08
CA TYR A 81 13.75 -2.65 0.36
C TYR A 81 14.95 -1.73 0.18
N ARG A 82 16.17 -2.27 -0.06
CA ARG A 82 17.41 -1.49 -0.21
C ARG A 82 17.67 -0.57 0.98
N LEU A 83 17.37 -1.06 2.18
CA LEU A 83 17.57 -0.34 3.44
C LEU A 83 18.75 -0.91 4.24
N PRO A 84 19.41 -0.10 5.09
CA PRO A 84 20.43 -0.60 6.00
C PRO A 84 19.91 -1.67 6.97
N VAL A 85 20.80 -2.53 7.44
CA VAL A 85 20.51 -3.46 8.55
C VAL A 85 20.11 -2.67 9.80
N ASP A 86 19.27 -3.26 10.63
CA ASP A 86 18.69 -2.70 11.85
C ASP A 86 17.71 -1.53 11.65
N THR A 87 17.42 -1.17 10.39
CA THR A 87 16.36 -0.22 10.08
C THR A 87 15.00 -0.79 10.48
N ARG A 88 14.22 -0.01 11.24
CA ARG A 88 12.84 -0.32 11.60
C ARG A 88 11.88 0.18 10.52
N VAL A 89 10.95 -0.68 10.11
CA VAL A 89 9.97 -0.37 9.07
C VAL A 89 8.61 -0.95 9.44
N TYR A 90 7.53 -0.32 8.97
CA TYR A 90 6.21 -0.93 9.02
C TYR A 90 5.95 -1.71 7.74
N ARG A 91 5.42 -2.92 7.87
CA ARG A 91 4.83 -3.68 6.77
C ARG A 91 3.32 -3.65 6.93
N VAL A 92 2.63 -3.17 5.91
CA VAL A 92 1.21 -2.83 6.02
C VAL A 92 0.39 -3.69 5.07
N ASP A 93 -0.69 -4.27 5.58
CA ASP A 93 -1.77 -4.78 4.75
C ASP A 93 -2.80 -3.67 4.51
N VAL A 94 -3.16 -3.52 3.24
CA VAL A 94 -4.13 -2.52 2.77
C VAL A 94 -5.22 -3.21 1.99
N GLU A 95 -6.44 -2.75 2.21
CA GLU A 95 -7.65 -3.20 1.54
C GLU A 95 -8.24 -2.10 0.64
N PRO A 96 -8.93 -2.48 -0.46
CA PRO A 96 -9.67 -1.51 -1.26
C PRO A 96 -10.72 -0.78 -0.42
N LEU A 97 -10.92 0.51 -0.68
CA LEU A 97 -12.03 1.24 -0.06
C LEU A 97 -13.39 0.68 -0.55
N GLU A 98 -14.30 0.43 0.38
CA GLU A 98 -15.68 0.08 0.07
C GLU A 98 -16.33 1.16 -0.82
N GLY A 99 -16.96 0.71 -1.91
CA GLY A 99 -17.55 1.56 -2.95
C GLY A 99 -16.80 1.59 -4.30
N ARG A 100 -15.65 0.91 -4.42
CA ARG A 100 -14.94 0.69 -5.71
C ARG A 100 -15.14 -0.70 -6.30
N ILE A 101 -16.20 -1.40 -5.90
CA ILE A 101 -16.70 -2.54 -6.68
C ILE A 101 -17.17 -1.94 -8.01
N PRO A 102 -16.63 -2.32 -9.19
CA PRO A 102 -17.29 -2.00 -10.46
C PRO A 102 -18.71 -2.51 -10.28
N ARG A 103 -19.72 -1.66 -10.47
CA ARG A 103 -21.11 -2.13 -10.52
C ARG A 103 -21.11 -3.30 -11.49
N ALA A 104 -21.12 -4.53 -10.98
CA ALA A 104 -21.46 -5.68 -11.80
C ALA A 104 -22.85 -5.34 -12.30
N ASP A 105 -22.98 -5.28 -13.63
CA ASP A 105 -24.24 -5.02 -14.28
C ASP A 105 -25.32 -5.82 -13.59
N ARG A 106 -26.27 -5.12 -12.98
CA ARG A 106 -27.58 -5.68 -12.71
C ARG A 106 -28.20 -5.87 -14.09
N THR A 107 -27.90 -7.00 -14.73
CA THR A 107 -28.73 -7.50 -15.81
C THR A 107 -30.07 -7.87 -15.17
N SER A 108 -30.99 -6.92 -15.24
CA SER A 108 -32.42 -7.18 -15.27
C SER A 108 -32.71 -8.06 -16.47
N THR A 109 -33.14 -9.31 -16.26
CA THR A 109 -34.26 -9.93 -16.99
C THR A 109 -34.78 -11.08 -16.14
#